data_AF-E6XBQ0-F1
#
_entry.id   AF-E6XBQ0-F1
#
_cell.length_a   1.000
_cell.length_b   1.000
_cell.length_c   1.000
_cell.angle_alpha   90.00
_cell.angle_beta   90.00
_cell.angle_gamma   90.00
#
_symmetry.space_group_name_H-M   'P 1'
#
loop_
_entity.id
_entity.type
_entity.pdbx_description
1 polymer ?
#
loop_
_entity_poly.entity_id
_entity_poly.type
_entity_poly.pdbx_seq_one_letter_code
_entity_poly.pdbx_strand_id
1 'polypeptide(L)'
;MENFKHIKVTTTSSLQNVEIVEYLEPISVNIVIGMNFFEDFLTGFRDVFGGKSNTYTKSLEKINEEAIIELKRRAHYLNANYVIGLSIDNDEISAQGKSMLMVTAMGTAVRVAGKAKNVIKNSTSINLEAFEQLSLKARLLASAEKDELILTENKWNQIIENQVSELIPFLLTKLTNNLSQFDVKENIKLFFDSLEREDTIKQIFNFLEENEDRDLEYVLEVIQELHMVDYTKNLKLLTSKKPYLNTLGASIAGMHKKAYYTADIKLIQETIMVLEEKFPVKANFLRSKESFSDKEIDVWKCECGTENNLERETCRACKTDIHGLKDATINLKEIKEGLIFKLALLEKNFV
;
A
#
# COMPACT_ATOMS: atom_id res chain seq x y z
N MET A 1 -4.83 -17.40 -3.73
CA MET A 1 -5.13 -17.59 -2.29
C MET A 1 -3.89 -18.20 -1.64
N GLU A 2 -3.04 -17.39 -1.00
CA GLU A 2 -2.10 -17.77 0.09
C GLU A 2 -1.22 -16.55 0.51
N ASN A 3 -1.84 -15.37 0.64
CA ASN A 3 -1.14 -14.10 0.86
C ASN A 3 -0.58 -13.91 2.29
N PHE A 4 -0.49 -14.97 3.10
CA PHE A 4 -0.13 -14.91 4.53
C PHE A 4 1.15 -15.68 4.89
N LYS A 5 1.84 -16.30 3.92
CA LYS A 5 3.09 -17.05 4.16
C LYS A 5 4.21 -16.18 4.76
N HIS A 6 4.21 -14.88 4.47
CA HIS A 6 5.21 -13.92 4.95
C HIS A 6 5.10 -13.59 6.45
N ILE A 7 3.99 -13.97 7.12
CA ILE A 7 3.79 -13.68 8.55
C ILE A 7 4.65 -14.63 9.38
N LYS A 8 5.54 -14.04 10.20
CA LYS A 8 6.41 -14.78 11.12
C LYS A 8 5.72 -14.97 12.46
N VAL A 9 5.98 -16.11 13.11
CA VAL A 9 5.37 -16.47 14.40
C VAL A 9 6.49 -16.85 15.36
N THR A 10 6.42 -16.38 16.61
CA THR A 10 7.38 -16.73 17.67
C THR A 10 6.65 -17.04 18.97
N THR A 11 7.23 -17.93 19.78
CA THR A 11 6.78 -18.20 21.15
C THR A 11 7.24 -17.13 22.14
N THR A 12 8.21 -16.28 21.76
CA THR A 12 8.70 -15.19 22.62
C THR A 12 7.73 -14.00 22.62
N SER A 13 7.63 -13.30 23.75
CA SER A 13 6.82 -12.08 23.88
C SER A 13 7.53 -10.81 23.36
N SER A 14 8.82 -10.91 23.06
CA SER A 14 9.63 -9.80 22.53
C SER A 14 10.44 -10.25 21.32
N LEU A 15 10.72 -9.31 20.42
CA LEU A 15 11.59 -9.48 19.26
C LEU A 15 12.91 -8.73 19.48
N GLN A 16 14.03 -9.35 19.16
CA GLN A 16 15.34 -8.70 19.26
C GLN A 16 15.63 -7.89 18.01
N ASN A 17 16.18 -6.69 18.17
CA ASN A 17 16.60 -5.78 17.08
C ASN A 17 15.49 -5.40 16.10
N VAL A 18 14.23 -5.63 16.47
CA VAL A 18 13.03 -5.32 15.70
C VAL A 18 12.08 -4.59 16.63
N GLU A 19 11.53 -3.48 16.14
CA GLU A 19 10.59 -2.66 16.90
C GLU A 19 9.16 -3.05 16.55
N ILE A 20 8.36 -3.36 17.57
CA ILE A 20 6.91 -3.54 17.41
C ILE A 20 6.30 -2.14 17.35
N VAL A 21 5.74 -1.77 16.20
CA VAL A 21 5.13 -0.45 15.98
C VAL A 21 3.66 -0.41 16.37
N GLU A 22 3.00 -1.57 16.37
CA GLU A 22 1.58 -1.67 16.70
C GLU A 22 1.26 -3.06 17.28
N TYR A 23 0.54 -3.08 18.40
CA TYR A 23 -0.09 -4.28 18.92
C TYR A 23 -1.55 -4.25 18.48
N LEU A 24 -1.98 -5.20 17.65
CA LEU A 24 -3.31 -5.18 17.04
C LEU A 24 -4.33 -5.79 18.02
N GLU A 25 -4.33 -7.11 18.13
CA GLU A 25 -5.16 -7.84 19.11
C GLU A 25 -4.63 -9.27 19.35
N PRO A 26 -5.02 -9.91 20.47
CA PRO A 26 -4.86 -11.34 20.66
C PRO A 26 -5.69 -12.12 19.64
N ILE A 27 -5.08 -13.13 19.04
CA ILE A 27 -5.72 -14.03 18.08
C ILE A 27 -5.63 -15.48 18.58
N SER A 28 -6.65 -16.28 18.26
CA SER A 28 -6.71 -17.69 18.61
C SER A 28 -7.27 -18.53 17.46
N VAL A 29 -6.94 -19.82 17.44
CA VAL A 29 -7.46 -20.82 16.50
C VAL A 29 -7.70 -22.11 17.25
N ASN A 30 -8.85 -22.74 17.02
CA ASN A 30 -9.19 -24.03 17.60
C ASN A 30 -9.44 -25.04 16.48
N ILE A 31 -8.74 -26.18 16.53
CA ILE A 31 -8.93 -27.31 15.63
C ILE A 31 -9.39 -28.50 16.46
N VAL A 32 -10.48 -29.16 16.06
CA VAL A 32 -11.04 -30.32 16.77
C VAL A 32 -11.00 -31.54 15.86
N ILE A 33 -10.37 -32.62 16.33
CA ILE A 33 -10.13 -33.83 15.54
C ILE A 33 -10.65 -35.04 16.30
N GLY A 34 -11.51 -35.84 15.64
CA GLY A 34 -12.00 -37.09 16.22
C GLY A 34 -10.94 -38.19 16.21
N MET A 35 -10.88 -39.00 17.27
CA MET A 35 -9.90 -40.10 17.37
C MET A 35 -9.99 -41.11 16.23
N ASN A 36 -11.17 -41.37 15.66
CA ASN A 36 -11.31 -42.28 14.52
C ASN A 36 -10.58 -41.77 13.25
N PHE A 37 -10.58 -40.45 13.03
CA PHE A 37 -9.83 -39.82 11.93
C PHE A 37 -8.32 -39.83 12.21
N PHE A 38 -7.96 -39.69 13.49
CA PHE A 38 -6.58 -39.77 13.94
C PHE A 38 -6.02 -41.19 13.74
N GLU A 39 -6.78 -42.25 14.03
CA GLU A 39 -6.41 -43.64 13.76
C GLU A 39 -6.24 -43.94 12.26
N ASP A 40 -7.09 -43.41 11.40
CA ASP A 40 -6.95 -43.53 9.93
C ASP A 40 -5.66 -42.85 9.43
N PHE A 41 -5.27 -41.72 10.01
CA PHE A 41 -4.01 -41.04 9.71
C PHE A 41 -2.77 -41.85 10.13
N LEU A 42 -2.90 -42.67 11.19
CA LEU A 42 -1.85 -43.57 11.68
C LEU A 42 -1.68 -44.83 10.81
N THR A 43 -2.74 -45.30 10.14
CA THR A 43 -2.71 -46.53 9.33
C THR A 43 -2.11 -46.32 7.93
N GLY A 44 -2.21 -45.11 7.35
CA GLY A 44 -1.63 -44.77 6.03
C GLY A 44 -0.09 -44.70 5.98
N PHE A 45 0.60 -44.72 7.12
CA PHE A 45 2.07 -44.60 7.23
C PHE A 45 2.75 -45.88 7.79
N ARG A 46 2.06 -47.02 7.80
CA ARG A 46 2.52 -48.27 8.46
C ARG A 46 3.77 -48.94 7.85
N ASP A 47 4.33 -48.45 6.75
CA ASP A 47 5.45 -49.09 6.03
C ASP A 47 6.87 -48.76 6.55
N VAL A 48 7.03 -48.09 7.70
CA VAL A 48 8.37 -47.77 8.25
C VAL A 48 8.53 -48.37 9.64
N PHE A 49 9.19 -49.54 9.70
CA PHE A 49 9.52 -50.25 10.93
C PHE A 49 10.52 -49.47 11.82
N GLY A 50 10.19 -49.35 13.12
CA GLY A 50 11.16 -49.39 14.22
C GLY A 50 11.46 -48.09 14.99
N GLY A 51 10.94 -47.99 16.22
CA GLY A 51 11.44 -47.09 17.28
C GLY A 51 10.57 -45.85 17.57
N LYS A 52 10.10 -45.73 18.83
CA LYS A 52 9.31 -44.63 19.45
C LYS A 52 8.31 -43.90 18.53
N SER A 53 7.04 -44.30 18.57
CA SER A 53 5.86 -43.41 18.38
C SER A 53 5.92 -42.38 17.23
N ASN A 54 6.47 -42.77 16.08
CA ASN A 54 6.78 -41.84 14.99
C ASN A 54 5.52 -41.34 14.25
N THR A 55 4.43 -42.11 14.26
CA THR A 55 3.20 -41.75 13.51
C THR A 55 2.26 -40.82 14.30
N TYR A 56 2.15 -41.02 15.62
CA TYR A 56 1.36 -40.14 16.51
C TYR A 56 1.95 -38.73 16.54
N THR A 57 3.27 -38.64 16.74
CA THR A 57 4.02 -37.37 16.78
C THR A 57 3.89 -36.60 15.47
N LYS A 58 4.06 -37.27 14.31
CA LYS A 58 3.87 -36.65 12.99
C LYS A 58 2.45 -36.13 12.75
N SER A 59 1.44 -36.79 13.33
CA SER A 59 0.05 -36.35 13.21
C SER A 59 -0.16 -35.08 14.01
N LEU A 60 0.33 -35.02 15.25
CA LEU A 60 0.31 -33.81 16.08
C LEU A 60 1.09 -32.65 15.45
N GLU A 61 2.27 -32.92 14.89
CA GLU A 61 3.06 -31.91 14.18
C GLU A 61 2.26 -31.25 13.06
N LYS A 62 1.58 -32.04 12.22
CA LYS A 62 0.76 -31.51 11.14
C LYS A 62 -0.43 -30.69 11.64
N ILE A 63 -1.06 -31.09 12.73
CA ILE A 63 -2.18 -30.35 13.31
C ILE A 63 -1.70 -29.01 13.88
N ASN A 64 -0.54 -29.01 14.55
CA ASN A 64 0.08 -27.78 15.03
C ASN A 64 0.49 -26.86 13.88
N GLU A 65 1.03 -27.41 12.78
CA GLU A 65 1.33 -26.66 11.56
C GLU A 65 0.07 -26.03 10.96
N GLU A 66 -1.03 -26.78 10.87
CA GLU A 66 -2.32 -26.29 10.39
C GLU A 66 -2.87 -25.18 11.29
N ALA A 67 -2.78 -25.33 12.62
CA ALA A 67 -3.17 -24.31 13.57
C ALA A 67 -2.35 -23.02 13.40
N ILE A 68 -1.04 -23.13 13.19
CA ILE A 68 -0.15 -21.98 12.93
C ILE A 68 -0.51 -21.32 11.59
N ILE A 69 -0.79 -22.09 10.54
CA ILE A 69 -1.20 -21.58 9.22
C ILE A 69 -2.47 -20.75 9.34
N GLU A 70 -3.48 -21.27 10.05
CA GLU A 70 -4.75 -20.58 10.27
C GLU A 70 -4.57 -19.35 11.18
N LEU A 71 -3.65 -19.41 12.14
CA LEU A 71 -3.30 -18.28 13.00
C LEU A 71 -2.64 -17.16 12.18
N LYS A 72 -1.73 -17.51 11.26
CA LYS A 72 -1.16 -16.55 10.30
C LYS A 72 -2.24 -15.95 9.40
N ARG A 73 -3.20 -16.76 8.93
CA ARG A 73 -4.33 -16.27 8.13
C ARG A 73 -5.13 -15.21 8.88
N ARG A 74 -5.43 -15.41 10.17
CA ARG A 74 -6.09 -14.39 11.01
C ARG A 74 -5.24 -13.13 11.17
N ALA A 75 -3.95 -13.30 11.46
CA ALA A 75 -3.01 -12.18 11.56
C ALA A 75 -2.97 -11.35 10.25
N HIS A 76 -3.03 -12.02 9.10
CA HIS A 76 -3.07 -11.36 7.79
C HIS A 76 -4.31 -10.49 7.61
N TYR A 77 -5.50 -10.96 8.01
CA TYR A 77 -6.72 -10.16 7.94
C TYR A 77 -6.69 -8.91 8.82
N LEU A 78 -5.83 -8.90 9.84
CA LEU A 78 -5.57 -7.74 10.70
C LEU A 78 -4.45 -6.84 10.17
N ASN A 79 -3.94 -7.11 8.96
CA ASN A 79 -2.77 -6.47 8.38
C ASN A 79 -1.51 -6.60 9.26
N ALA A 80 -1.40 -7.66 10.06
CA ALA A 80 -0.22 -7.95 10.86
C ALA A 80 0.88 -8.60 10.01
N ASN A 81 2.14 -8.38 10.37
CA ASN A 81 3.30 -9.04 9.75
C ASN A 81 4.04 -9.99 10.72
N TYR A 82 3.64 -10.02 11.99
CA TYR A 82 4.16 -10.93 13.01
C TYR A 82 3.06 -11.40 13.99
N VAL A 83 3.27 -12.58 14.56
CA VAL A 83 2.56 -13.07 15.75
C VAL A 83 3.59 -13.40 16.83
N ILE A 84 3.44 -12.80 18.01
CA ILE A 84 4.32 -13.02 19.16
C ILE A 84 3.59 -13.78 20.27
N GLY A 85 4.35 -14.40 21.18
CA GLY A 85 3.79 -15.12 22.31
C GLY A 85 2.90 -16.30 21.91
N LEU A 86 3.28 -17.02 20.84
CA LEU A 86 2.59 -18.24 20.43
C LEU A 86 2.55 -19.25 21.60
N SER A 87 1.35 -19.66 21.97
CA SER A 87 1.09 -20.83 22.81
C SER A 87 0.22 -21.81 22.03
N ILE A 88 0.53 -23.10 22.12
CA ILE A 88 -0.29 -24.17 21.55
C ILE A 88 -0.60 -25.18 22.64
N ASP A 89 -1.88 -25.32 22.94
CA ASP A 89 -2.40 -26.25 23.93
C ASP A 89 -3.12 -27.39 23.22
N ASN A 90 -2.86 -28.62 23.65
CA ASN A 90 -3.44 -29.84 23.10
C ASN A 90 -4.25 -30.52 24.21
N ASP A 91 -5.58 -30.47 24.10
CA ASP A 91 -6.52 -30.98 25.09
C ASP A 91 -7.30 -32.18 24.55
N GLU A 92 -7.42 -33.22 25.35
CA GLU A 92 -8.37 -34.30 25.06
C GLU A 92 -9.75 -33.94 25.61
N ILE A 93 -10.75 -33.91 24.73
CA ILE A 93 -12.14 -33.68 25.08
C ILE A 93 -12.96 -34.94 24.80
N SER A 94 -13.75 -35.37 25.78
CA SER A 94 -14.64 -36.51 25.65
C SER A 94 -16.09 -36.03 25.60
N ALA A 95 -16.79 -36.33 24.50
CA ALA A 95 -18.21 -36.03 24.36
C ALA A 95 -18.96 -37.26 23.86
N GLN A 96 -20.02 -37.65 24.57
CA GLN A 96 -20.91 -38.77 24.18
C GLN A 96 -20.16 -40.09 23.90
N GLY A 97 -19.12 -40.39 24.68
CA GLY A 97 -18.31 -41.61 24.53
C GLY A 97 -17.33 -41.61 23.35
N LYS A 98 -17.18 -40.48 22.64
CA LYS A 98 -16.14 -40.25 21.63
C LYS A 98 -15.05 -39.35 22.20
N SER A 99 -13.80 -39.77 22.07
CA SER A 99 -12.65 -38.92 22.39
C SER A 99 -12.24 -38.12 21.14
N MET A 100 -11.93 -36.84 21.37
CA MET A 100 -11.46 -35.90 20.37
C MET A 100 -10.25 -35.14 20.93
N LEU A 101 -9.34 -34.75 20.05
CA LEU A 101 -8.23 -33.87 20.36
C LEU A 101 -8.59 -32.45 19.93
N MET A 102 -8.52 -31.50 20.84
CA MET A 102 -8.64 -30.07 20.57
C MET A 102 -7.24 -29.45 20.61
N VAL A 103 -6.85 -28.79 19.53
CA VAL A 103 -5.62 -28.01 19.44
C VAL A 103 -5.98 -26.54 19.41
N THR A 104 -5.53 -25.81 20.43
CA THR A 104 -5.76 -24.38 20.58
C THR A 104 -4.43 -23.66 20.38
N ALA A 105 -4.31 -22.89 19.30
CA ALA A 105 -3.17 -21.99 19.10
C ALA A 105 -3.58 -20.55 19.40
N MET A 106 -2.80 -19.83 20.19
CA MET A 106 -3.05 -18.43 20.50
C MET A 106 -1.77 -17.59 20.45
N GLY A 107 -1.90 -16.30 20.19
CA GLY A 107 -0.79 -15.35 20.20
C GLY A 107 -1.29 -13.91 20.06
N THR A 108 -0.39 -12.95 19.98
CA THR A 108 -0.73 -11.54 19.73
C THR A 108 -0.30 -11.14 18.33
N ALA A 109 -1.25 -10.67 17.51
CA ALA A 109 -0.95 -10.12 16.19
C ALA A 109 -0.32 -8.74 16.36
N VAL A 110 0.85 -8.53 15.74
CA VAL A 110 1.60 -7.28 15.84
C VAL A 110 2.09 -6.83 14.47
N ARG A 111 2.31 -5.52 14.35
CA ARG A 111 3.05 -4.92 13.24
C ARG A 111 4.44 -4.59 13.73
N VAL A 112 5.46 -5.04 13.01
CA VAL A 112 6.85 -4.66 13.23
C VAL A 112 7.31 -3.69 12.16
N ALA A 113 8.13 -2.71 12.56
CA ALA A 113 8.84 -1.86 11.61
C ALA A 113 9.86 -2.73 10.87
N GLY A 114 9.75 -2.78 9.55
CA GLY A 114 10.76 -3.40 8.73
C GLY A 114 12.04 -2.58 8.77
N LYS A 115 12.95 -2.90 9.70
CA LYS A 115 14.31 -2.35 9.64
C LYS A 115 15.03 -3.06 8.50
N ALA A 116 15.37 -2.31 7.45
CA ALA A 116 16.45 -2.70 6.56
C ALA A 116 17.61 -3.12 7.45
N LYS A 117 17.95 -4.42 7.46
CA LYS A 117 19.09 -4.92 8.23
C LYS A 117 20.29 -4.14 7.73
N ASN A 118 20.75 -3.17 8.54
CA ASN A 118 21.92 -2.37 8.21
C ASN A 118 23.09 -3.34 8.05
N VAL A 119 23.45 -3.63 6.80
CA VAL A 119 24.77 -4.15 6.49
C VAL A 119 25.73 -3.14 7.09
N ILE A 120 26.45 -3.55 8.13
CA ILE A 120 27.42 -2.71 8.82
C ILE A 120 28.44 -2.25 7.77
N LYS A 121 28.29 -1.01 7.30
CA LYS A 121 29.32 -0.34 6.50
C LYS A 121 30.55 -0.22 7.41
N ASN A 122 31.69 -0.68 6.92
CA ASN A 122 33.01 -0.72 7.61
C ASN A 122 33.26 -1.90 8.57
N SER A 123 32.78 -3.11 8.26
CA SER A 123 33.28 -4.33 8.91
C SER A 123 34.43 -4.96 8.10
N THR A 124 35.42 -5.53 8.77
CA THR A 124 36.50 -6.32 8.14
C THR A 124 36.05 -7.72 7.70
N SER A 125 34.82 -8.12 8.03
CA SER A 125 34.24 -9.42 7.69
C SER A 125 32.73 -9.34 7.50
N ILE A 126 32.21 -10.01 6.47
CA ILE A 126 30.77 -10.14 6.21
C ILE A 126 30.38 -11.60 6.51
N ASN A 127 29.29 -11.81 7.25
CA ASN A 127 28.78 -13.16 7.52
C ASN A 127 28.00 -13.71 6.30
N LEU A 128 27.74 -15.02 6.28
CA LEU A 128 27.10 -15.68 5.14
C LEU A 128 25.71 -15.10 4.85
N GLU A 129 24.88 -14.87 5.87
CA GLU A 129 23.52 -14.32 5.70
C GLU A 129 23.54 -12.94 5.02
N ALA A 130 24.39 -12.03 5.50
CA ALA A 130 24.54 -10.70 4.91
C ALA A 130 25.12 -10.77 3.49
N PHE A 131 26.06 -11.68 3.23
CA PHE A 131 26.59 -11.91 1.89
C PHE A 131 25.52 -12.41 0.93
N GLU A 132 24.68 -13.36 1.35
CA GLU A 132 23.57 -13.89 0.55
C GLU A 132 22.54 -12.81 0.22
N GLN A 133 22.20 -11.95 1.19
CA GLN A 133 21.31 -10.80 0.98
C GLN A 133 21.90 -9.79 -0.01
N LEU A 134 23.18 -9.40 0.16
CA LEU A 134 23.87 -8.51 -0.76
C LEU A 134 23.96 -9.10 -2.17
N SER A 135 24.26 -10.40 -2.27
CA SER A 135 24.33 -11.12 -3.55
C SER A 135 22.96 -11.19 -4.24
N LEU A 136 21.89 -11.45 -3.50
CA LEU A 136 20.52 -11.40 -4.02
C LEU A 136 20.20 -9.99 -4.55
N LYS A 137 20.41 -8.97 -3.73
CA LYS A 137 20.18 -7.57 -4.09
C LYS A 137 20.95 -7.15 -5.33
N ALA A 138 22.26 -7.42 -5.38
CA ALA A 138 23.11 -7.09 -6.52
C ALA A 138 22.63 -7.77 -7.81
N ARG A 139 22.20 -9.05 -7.74
CA ARG A 139 21.65 -9.76 -8.91
C ARG A 139 20.34 -9.15 -9.39
N LEU A 140 19.43 -8.81 -8.48
CA LEU A 140 18.16 -8.18 -8.82
C LEU A 140 18.39 -6.82 -9.50
N LEU A 141 19.27 -5.99 -8.95
CA LEU A 141 19.61 -4.68 -9.50
C LEU A 141 20.28 -4.79 -10.87
N ALA A 142 21.27 -5.67 -11.02
CA ALA A 142 21.94 -5.87 -12.31
C ALA A 142 20.99 -6.37 -13.41
N SER A 143 19.99 -7.17 -13.04
CA SER A 143 18.96 -7.64 -13.97
C SER A 143 17.95 -6.52 -14.31
N ALA A 144 17.59 -5.68 -13.34
CA ALA A 144 16.72 -4.53 -13.54
C ALA A 144 17.36 -3.45 -14.43
N GLU A 145 18.65 -3.16 -14.24
CA GLU A 145 19.42 -2.20 -15.06
C GLU A 145 19.45 -2.58 -16.55
N LYS A 146 19.42 -3.88 -16.84
CA LYS A 146 19.38 -4.42 -18.22
C LYS A 146 17.97 -4.61 -18.78
N ASP A 147 16.95 -4.27 -17.99
CA ASP A 147 15.55 -4.56 -18.27
C ASP A 147 15.21 -6.07 -18.44
N GLU A 148 16.03 -6.95 -17.85
CA GLU A 148 15.91 -8.41 -17.93
C GLU A 148 15.18 -9.02 -16.73
N LEU A 149 14.82 -8.21 -15.72
CA LEU A 149 14.21 -8.69 -14.49
C LEU A 149 12.75 -9.11 -14.72
N ILE A 150 12.51 -10.41 -14.79
CA ILE A 150 11.17 -11.00 -14.89
C ILE A 150 10.54 -11.11 -13.49
N LEU A 151 9.42 -10.42 -13.30
CA LEU A 151 8.70 -10.30 -12.03
C LEU A 151 7.74 -11.49 -11.79
N THR A 152 8.31 -12.67 -11.53
CA THR A 152 7.54 -13.84 -11.08
C THR A 152 7.14 -13.71 -9.61
N GLU A 153 6.17 -14.51 -9.14
CA GLU A 153 5.76 -14.55 -7.72
C GLU A 153 6.96 -14.73 -6.76
N ASN A 154 7.87 -15.64 -7.08
CA ASN A 154 9.09 -15.83 -6.29
C ASN A 154 9.99 -14.59 -6.29
N LYS A 155 10.06 -13.84 -7.40
CA LYS A 155 10.84 -12.59 -7.44
C LYS A 155 10.19 -11.50 -6.61
N TRP A 156 8.88 -11.37 -6.64
CA TRP A 156 8.17 -10.46 -5.75
C TRP A 156 8.43 -10.76 -4.28
N ASN A 157 8.32 -12.02 -3.86
CA ASN A 157 8.62 -12.43 -2.50
C ASN A 157 10.06 -12.05 -2.11
N GLN A 158 11.03 -12.32 -2.98
CA GLN A 158 12.43 -11.94 -2.75
C GLN A 158 12.62 -10.43 -2.61
N ILE A 159 11.97 -9.63 -3.47
CA ILE A 159 12.07 -8.16 -3.46
C ILE A 159 11.46 -7.58 -2.17
N ILE A 160 10.28 -8.06 -1.78
CA ILE A 160 9.52 -7.60 -0.61
C ILE A 160 10.23 -8.00 0.68
N GLU A 161 10.57 -9.29 0.84
CA GLU A 161 11.21 -9.79 2.07
C GLU A 161 12.58 -9.14 2.34
N ASN A 162 13.29 -8.75 1.27
CA ASN A 162 14.60 -8.11 1.37
C ASN A 162 14.55 -6.58 1.22
N GLN A 163 13.35 -6.00 1.12
CA GLN A 163 13.13 -4.54 1.05
C GLN A 163 14.08 -3.84 0.07
N VAL A 164 14.14 -4.34 -1.17
CA VAL A 164 15.11 -3.86 -2.17
C VAL A 164 14.66 -2.52 -2.77
N SER A 165 14.70 -1.45 -1.96
CA SER A 165 14.20 -0.10 -2.28
C SER A 165 14.78 0.49 -3.57
N GLU A 166 16.00 0.14 -3.95
CA GLU A 166 16.65 0.63 -5.18
C GLU A 166 15.95 0.14 -6.46
N LEU A 167 15.01 -0.81 -6.36
CA LEU A 167 14.15 -1.20 -7.47
C LEU A 167 12.95 -0.26 -7.69
N ILE A 168 12.66 0.68 -6.79
CA ILE A 168 11.50 1.59 -6.94
C ILE A 168 11.45 2.22 -8.34
N PRO A 169 12.51 2.85 -8.89
CA PRO A 169 12.44 3.46 -10.22
C PRO A 169 12.13 2.46 -11.34
N PHE A 170 12.71 1.26 -11.27
CA PHE A 170 12.45 0.18 -12.22
C PHE A 170 10.99 -0.30 -12.15
N LEU A 171 10.47 -0.52 -10.93
CA LEU A 171 9.11 -1.01 -10.72
C LEU A 171 8.07 0.03 -11.13
N LEU A 172 8.30 1.32 -10.83
CA LEU A 172 7.47 2.42 -11.31
C LEU A 172 7.49 2.49 -12.84
N THR A 173 8.67 2.35 -13.46
CA THR A 173 8.77 2.27 -14.93
C THR A 173 7.93 1.12 -15.50
N LYS A 174 8.00 -0.07 -14.91
CA LYS A 174 7.17 -1.22 -15.33
C LYS A 174 5.68 -0.96 -15.14
N LEU A 175 5.28 -0.29 -14.07
CA LEU A 175 3.89 0.09 -13.83
C LEU A 175 3.32 1.02 -14.92
N THR A 176 4.13 1.96 -15.42
CA THR A 176 3.71 2.90 -16.48
C THR A 176 3.62 2.28 -17.88
N ASN A 177 4.29 1.15 -18.13
CA ASN A 177 4.37 0.53 -19.47
C ASN A 177 3.15 -0.35 -19.82
N ASN A 178 1.95 -0.06 -19.30
CA ASN A 178 0.71 -0.79 -19.56
C ASN A 178 0.73 -2.29 -19.18
N LEU A 179 1.46 -2.65 -18.12
CA LEU A 179 1.29 -3.95 -17.46
C LEU A 179 0.05 -3.89 -16.57
N SER A 180 -1.14 -4.01 -17.18
CA SER A 180 -2.44 -4.21 -16.52
C SER A 180 -2.58 -5.58 -15.83
N GLN A 181 -1.46 -6.19 -15.42
CA GLN A 181 -1.49 -7.38 -14.59
C GLN A 181 -1.84 -6.95 -13.17
N PHE A 182 -3.05 -7.30 -12.75
CA PHE A 182 -3.54 -7.10 -11.38
C PHE A 182 -2.49 -7.46 -10.31
N ASP A 183 -1.75 -8.56 -10.54
CA ASP A 183 -0.70 -9.03 -9.64
C ASP A 183 0.46 -8.03 -9.50
N VAL A 184 0.83 -7.29 -10.55
CA VAL A 184 1.92 -6.31 -10.49
C VAL A 184 1.52 -5.12 -9.61
N LYS A 185 0.29 -4.63 -9.76
CA LYS A 185 -0.22 -3.52 -8.93
C LYS A 185 -0.24 -3.88 -7.45
N GLU A 186 -0.81 -5.04 -7.11
CA GLU A 186 -0.93 -5.47 -5.72
C GLU A 186 0.44 -5.70 -5.09
N ASN A 187 1.36 -6.34 -5.82
CA ASN A 187 2.71 -6.58 -5.31
C ASN A 187 3.53 -5.28 -5.15
N ILE A 188 3.35 -4.28 -6.01
CA ILE A 188 3.96 -2.95 -5.81
C ILE A 188 3.46 -2.31 -4.52
N LYS A 189 2.16 -2.41 -4.24
CA LYS A 189 1.59 -1.86 -3.00
C LYS A 189 2.15 -2.55 -1.76
N LEU A 190 2.19 -3.89 -1.77
CA LEU A 190 2.81 -4.68 -0.69
C LEU A 190 4.29 -4.33 -0.52
N PHE A 191 5.01 -4.17 -1.63
CA PHE A 191 6.41 -3.75 -1.61
C PHE A 191 6.57 -2.38 -0.97
N PHE A 192 5.84 -1.36 -1.41
CA PHE A 192 5.97 -0.01 -0.88
C PHE A 192 5.54 0.09 0.59
N ASP A 193 4.51 -0.64 1.03
CA ASP A 193 4.12 -0.68 2.46
C ASP A 193 5.16 -1.39 3.34
N SER A 194 6.01 -2.23 2.74
CA SER A 194 7.13 -2.87 3.45
C SER A 194 8.35 -1.98 3.64
N LEU A 195 8.46 -0.85 2.93
CA LEU A 195 9.64 0.02 2.93
C LEU A 195 9.55 1.17 3.95
N GLU A 196 10.66 1.88 4.13
CA GLU A 196 10.69 3.15 4.87
C GLU A 196 9.87 4.20 4.10
N ARG A 197 8.91 4.81 4.79
CA ARG A 197 7.86 5.61 4.16
C ARG A 197 8.39 6.92 3.58
N GLU A 198 9.27 7.62 4.32
CA GLU A 198 9.77 8.93 3.90
C GLU A 198 10.62 8.82 2.63
N ASP A 199 11.52 7.84 2.57
CA ASP A 199 12.35 7.55 1.41
C ASP A 199 11.53 7.04 0.22
N THR A 200 10.54 6.17 0.47
CA THR A 200 9.63 5.69 -0.60
C THR A 200 8.86 6.85 -1.22
N ILE A 201 8.27 7.73 -0.41
CA ILE A 201 7.60 8.95 -0.89
C ILE A 201 8.57 9.81 -1.68
N LYS A 202 9.79 10.03 -1.17
CA LYS A 202 10.82 10.80 -1.87
C LYS A 202 11.13 10.23 -3.25
N GLN A 203 11.33 8.91 -3.36
CA GLN A 203 11.64 8.26 -4.63
C GLN A 203 10.46 8.32 -5.62
N ILE A 204 9.22 8.17 -5.14
CA ILE A 204 8.02 8.32 -5.97
C ILE A 204 7.93 9.75 -6.52
N PHE A 205 8.08 10.78 -5.68
CA PHE A 205 8.00 12.17 -6.14
C PHE A 205 9.14 12.51 -7.12
N ASN A 206 10.36 12.01 -6.89
CA ASN A 206 11.45 12.17 -7.86
C ASN A 206 11.10 11.53 -9.20
N PHE A 207 10.50 10.33 -9.18
CA PHE A 207 10.05 9.65 -10.40
C PHE A 207 9.00 10.49 -11.16
N LEU A 208 8.03 11.10 -10.46
CA LEU A 208 7.05 12.00 -11.08
C LEU A 208 7.70 13.21 -11.78
N GLU A 209 8.74 13.79 -11.16
CA GLU A 209 9.45 14.96 -11.73
C GLU A 209 10.25 14.62 -13.00
N GLU A 210 10.76 13.39 -13.09
CA GLU A 210 11.68 12.94 -14.14
C GLU A 210 10.99 12.30 -15.36
N ASN A 211 9.72 11.88 -15.25
CA ASN A 211 9.04 11.04 -16.26
C ASN A 211 7.80 11.71 -16.88
N GLU A 212 7.98 12.87 -17.51
CA GLU A 212 6.87 13.64 -18.12
C GLU A 212 6.25 13.01 -19.37
N ASP A 213 6.95 12.08 -19.99
CA ASP A 213 6.58 11.37 -21.23
C ASP A 213 5.80 10.08 -20.96
N ARG A 214 5.53 9.75 -19.69
CA ARG A 214 4.85 8.52 -19.28
C ARG A 214 3.41 8.76 -18.84
N ASP A 215 2.60 7.73 -18.98
CA ASP A 215 1.30 7.66 -18.31
C ASP A 215 1.51 7.29 -16.83
N LEU A 216 1.16 8.22 -15.94
CA LEU A 216 1.38 8.11 -14.50
C LEU A 216 0.09 7.80 -13.73
N GLU A 217 -1.02 7.48 -14.40
CA GLU A 217 -2.31 7.20 -13.76
C GLU A 217 -2.19 6.16 -12.64
N TYR A 218 -1.49 5.05 -12.90
CA TYR A 218 -1.28 4.00 -11.89
C TYR A 218 -0.32 4.41 -10.77
N VAL A 219 0.62 5.33 -11.04
CA VAL A 219 1.47 5.87 -9.96
C VAL A 219 0.62 6.74 -9.03
N LEU A 220 -0.30 7.53 -9.58
CA LEU A 220 -1.25 8.33 -8.81
C LEU A 220 -2.22 7.45 -7.99
N GLU A 221 -2.70 6.33 -8.56
CA GLU A 221 -3.51 5.33 -7.85
C GLU A 221 -2.74 4.78 -6.63
N VAL A 222 -1.46 4.42 -6.80
CA VAL A 222 -0.63 3.94 -5.70
C VAL A 222 -0.43 5.02 -4.62
N ILE A 223 -0.20 6.28 -5.01
CA ILE A 223 -0.09 7.39 -4.06
C ILE A 223 -1.38 7.55 -3.24
N GLN A 224 -2.54 7.46 -3.91
CA GLN A 224 -3.85 7.58 -3.31
C GLN A 224 -4.13 6.43 -2.32
N GLU A 225 -4.00 5.17 -2.77
CA GLU A 225 -4.31 4.00 -1.95
C GLU A 225 -3.38 3.83 -0.74
N LEU A 226 -2.09 4.15 -0.91
CA LEU A 226 -1.11 4.07 0.17
C LEU A 226 -1.01 5.36 1.00
N HIS A 227 -1.85 6.36 0.69
CA HIS A 227 -1.92 7.66 1.34
C HIS A 227 -0.56 8.41 1.40
N MET A 228 0.23 8.31 0.33
CA MET A 228 1.64 8.73 0.23
C MET A 228 1.82 10.21 -0.14
N VAL A 229 0.87 11.06 0.25
CA VAL A 229 0.94 12.51 0.01
C VAL A 229 1.98 13.18 0.91
N ASP A 230 2.82 14.01 0.30
CA ASP A 230 3.74 14.94 0.98
C ASP A 230 3.51 16.34 0.42
N TYR A 231 2.90 17.23 1.22
CA TYR A 231 2.55 18.58 0.76
C TYR A 231 3.78 19.43 0.38
N THR A 232 4.93 19.22 1.03
CA THR A 232 6.14 19.99 0.71
C THR A 232 6.68 19.62 -0.66
N LYS A 233 6.72 18.31 -0.98
CA LYS A 233 7.11 17.82 -2.31
C LYS A 233 6.05 18.17 -3.35
N ASN A 234 4.77 18.06 -3.00
CA ASN A 234 3.67 18.40 -3.90
C ASN A 234 3.66 19.88 -4.30
N LEU A 235 4.00 20.79 -3.37
CA LEU A 235 4.17 22.21 -3.68
C LEU A 235 5.26 22.45 -4.73
N LYS A 236 6.33 21.64 -4.77
CA LYS A 236 7.34 21.73 -5.83
C LYS A 236 6.78 21.35 -7.20
N LEU A 237 5.94 20.32 -7.26
CA LEU A 237 5.22 19.94 -8.49
C LEU A 237 4.29 21.07 -8.96
N LEU A 238 3.48 21.60 -8.03
CA LEU A 238 2.53 22.70 -8.27
C LEU A 238 3.22 23.99 -8.71
N THR A 239 4.37 24.32 -8.14
CA THR A 239 5.10 25.56 -8.46
C THR A 239 6.07 25.42 -9.63
N SER A 240 6.26 24.20 -10.15
CA SER A 240 7.15 23.92 -11.27
C SER A 240 6.85 24.78 -12.50
N LYS A 241 7.89 25.02 -13.31
CA LYS A 241 7.77 25.68 -14.62
C LYS A 241 7.12 24.78 -15.66
N LYS A 242 7.04 23.46 -15.41
CA LYS A 242 6.46 22.48 -16.31
C LYS A 242 4.95 22.35 -16.04
N PRO A 243 4.06 22.72 -16.99
CA PRO A 243 2.61 22.69 -16.77
C PRO A 243 2.07 21.31 -16.40
N TYR A 244 2.63 20.25 -16.97
CA TYR A 244 2.26 18.87 -16.65
C TYR A 244 2.44 18.54 -15.16
N LEU A 245 3.56 18.95 -14.56
CA LEU A 245 3.81 18.76 -13.13
C LEU A 245 2.82 19.54 -12.26
N ASN A 246 2.34 20.69 -12.75
CA ASN A 246 1.31 21.44 -12.03
C ASN A 246 0.00 20.66 -12.00
N THR A 247 -0.39 20.01 -13.12
CA THR A 247 -1.58 19.16 -13.17
C THR A 247 -1.45 17.95 -12.25
N LEU A 248 -0.32 17.24 -12.27
CA LEU A 248 -0.05 16.15 -11.31
C LEU A 248 -0.13 16.62 -9.86
N GLY A 249 0.49 17.77 -9.57
CA GLY A 249 0.47 18.35 -8.25
C GLY A 249 -0.94 18.69 -7.78
N ALA A 250 -1.81 19.11 -8.69
CA ALA A 250 -3.22 19.35 -8.40
C ALA A 250 -3.96 18.04 -8.11
N SER A 251 -3.75 16.97 -8.90
CA SER A 251 -4.33 15.65 -8.63
C SER A 251 -3.96 15.14 -7.24
N ILE A 252 -2.69 15.24 -6.86
CA ILE A 252 -2.17 14.75 -5.58
C ILE A 252 -2.68 15.61 -4.41
N ALA A 253 -2.91 16.91 -4.61
CA ALA A 253 -3.32 17.82 -3.54
C ALA A 253 -4.64 17.40 -2.87
N GLY A 254 -5.60 16.85 -3.64
CA GLY A 254 -6.88 16.37 -3.13
C GLY A 254 -6.78 15.13 -2.24
N MET A 255 -5.74 14.32 -2.42
CA MET A 255 -5.60 13.00 -1.78
C MET A 255 -5.37 13.08 -0.26
N HIS A 256 -5.52 11.93 0.41
CA HIS A 256 -5.37 11.82 1.86
C HIS A 256 -3.95 11.41 2.27
N LYS A 257 -3.50 11.93 3.41
CA LYS A 257 -2.28 11.48 4.10
C LYS A 257 -2.64 10.38 5.10
N LYS A 258 -1.69 9.48 5.36
CA LYS A 258 -1.82 8.46 6.42
C LYS A 258 -1.93 9.08 7.81
N ALA A 259 -1.24 10.20 8.04
CA ALA A 259 -1.32 10.99 9.25
C ALA A 259 -1.12 12.48 8.93
N TYR A 260 -1.84 13.33 9.66
CA TYR A 260 -1.74 14.79 9.58
C TYR A 260 -1.05 15.34 10.83
N TYR A 261 -0.26 16.39 10.64
CA TYR A 261 0.50 17.07 11.69
C TYR A 261 0.20 18.56 11.68
N THR A 262 0.47 19.27 12.77
CA THR A 262 0.26 20.73 12.86
C THR A 262 0.97 21.50 11.74
N ALA A 263 2.14 21.02 11.30
CA ALA A 263 2.88 21.61 10.18
C ALA A 263 2.11 21.54 8.84
N ASP A 264 1.19 20.58 8.67
CA ASP A 264 0.40 20.44 7.45
C ASP A 264 -0.61 21.57 7.26
N ILE A 265 -1.07 22.23 8.33
CA ILE A 265 -2.03 23.36 8.24
C ILE A 265 -1.47 24.45 7.31
N LYS A 266 -0.24 24.88 7.57
CA LYS A 266 0.44 25.91 6.76
C LYS A 266 0.65 25.43 5.32
N LEU A 267 1.04 24.17 5.14
CA LEU A 267 1.30 23.61 3.81
C LEU A 267 0.01 23.46 2.98
N ILE A 268 -1.11 23.13 3.62
CA ILE A 268 -2.43 23.07 2.97
C ILE A 268 -2.91 24.46 2.57
N GLN A 269 -2.78 25.46 3.46
CA GLN A 269 -3.08 26.86 3.15
C GLN A 269 -2.28 27.33 1.92
N GLU A 270 -0.97 27.06 1.91
CA GLU A 270 -0.11 27.38 0.77
C GLU A 270 -0.52 26.62 -0.50
N THR A 271 -0.89 25.34 -0.38
CA THR A 271 -1.38 24.54 -1.51
C THR A 271 -2.64 25.15 -2.13
N ILE A 272 -3.60 25.59 -1.32
CA ILE A 272 -4.83 26.25 -1.80
C ILE A 272 -4.48 27.52 -2.58
N MET A 273 -3.61 28.37 -2.02
CA MET A 273 -3.18 29.61 -2.67
C MET A 273 -2.49 29.35 -4.02
N VAL A 274 -1.56 28.38 -4.07
CA VAL A 274 -0.84 28.04 -5.30
C VAL A 274 -1.78 27.44 -6.35
N LEU A 275 -2.78 26.65 -5.96
CA LEU A 275 -3.80 26.13 -6.88
C LEU A 275 -4.62 27.25 -7.53
N GLU A 276 -4.94 28.30 -6.78
CA GLU A 276 -5.63 29.48 -7.33
C GLU A 276 -4.75 30.28 -8.28
N GLU A 277 -3.47 30.45 -7.95
CA GLU A 277 -2.50 31.15 -8.81
C GLU A 277 -2.23 30.40 -10.11
N LYS A 278 -2.02 29.09 -10.04
CA LYS A 278 -1.64 28.26 -11.21
C LYS A 278 -2.81 27.92 -12.11
N PHE A 279 -4.01 27.80 -11.54
CA PHE A 279 -5.23 27.48 -12.27
C PHE A 279 -6.27 28.59 -12.06
N PRO A 280 -6.00 29.81 -12.57
CA PRO A 280 -6.97 30.89 -12.47
C PRO A 280 -8.22 30.54 -13.27
N VAL A 281 -9.36 31.11 -12.88
CA VAL A 281 -10.57 31.01 -13.70
C VAL A 281 -10.35 31.83 -14.97
N LYS A 282 -10.43 31.18 -16.13
CA LYS A 282 -10.25 31.81 -17.45
C LYS A 282 -11.58 32.10 -18.15
N ALA A 283 -12.66 31.46 -17.69
CA ALA A 283 -14.00 31.73 -18.16
C ALA A 283 -14.50 33.11 -17.71
N ASN A 284 -15.25 33.78 -18.58
CA ASN A 284 -15.95 35.02 -18.23
C ASN A 284 -17.39 34.70 -17.83
N PHE A 285 -17.84 35.15 -16.67
CA PHE A 285 -19.24 35.02 -16.23
C PHE A 285 -20.04 36.23 -16.69
N LEU A 286 -21.18 36.00 -17.33
CA LEU A 286 -22.03 37.04 -17.90
C LEU A 286 -23.50 36.60 -17.97
N ARG A 287 -24.38 37.55 -18.23
CA ARG A 287 -25.81 37.27 -18.50
C ARG A 287 -26.06 37.20 -20.00
N SER A 288 -26.81 36.19 -20.42
CA SER A 288 -27.21 35.97 -21.81
C SER A 288 -28.71 35.68 -21.89
N LYS A 289 -29.32 35.92 -23.05
CA LYS A 289 -30.74 35.60 -23.26
C LYS A 289 -30.93 34.10 -23.39
N GLU A 290 -31.88 33.56 -22.65
CA GLU A 290 -32.28 32.16 -22.75
C GLU A 290 -32.83 31.84 -24.15
N SER A 291 -32.51 30.66 -24.68
CA SER A 291 -33.00 30.28 -26.01
C SER A 291 -34.53 30.26 -26.02
N PHE A 292 -35.13 31.03 -26.94
CA PHE A 292 -36.58 31.17 -27.13
C PHE A 292 -37.33 31.96 -26.04
N SER A 293 -36.62 32.72 -25.19
CA SER A 293 -37.21 33.54 -24.13
C SER A 293 -36.46 34.88 -23.99
N ASP A 294 -37.15 35.92 -23.51
CA ASP A 294 -36.50 37.19 -23.14
C ASP A 294 -35.90 37.15 -21.72
N LYS A 295 -36.00 36.00 -21.04
CA LYS A 295 -35.40 35.79 -19.73
C LYS A 295 -33.87 35.78 -19.83
N GLU A 296 -33.22 36.60 -19.00
CA GLU A 296 -31.78 36.55 -18.84
C GLU A 296 -31.38 35.39 -17.91
N ILE A 297 -30.35 34.66 -18.30
CA ILE A 297 -29.74 33.59 -17.52
C ILE A 297 -28.25 33.88 -17.34
N ASP A 298 -27.70 33.51 -16.18
CA ASP A 298 -26.26 33.55 -15.95
C ASP A 298 -25.60 32.39 -16.71
N VAL A 299 -24.52 32.70 -17.43
CA VAL A 299 -23.72 31.76 -18.22
C VAL A 299 -22.24 32.02 -18.01
N TRP A 300 -21.42 31.03 -18.32
CA TRP A 300 -19.98 31.22 -18.43
C TRP A 300 -19.55 31.06 -19.88
N LYS A 301 -18.71 31.98 -20.34
CA LYS A 301 -18.14 32.00 -21.68
C LYS A 301 -16.72 31.46 -21.63
N CYS A 302 -16.51 30.36 -22.33
CA CYS A 302 -15.21 29.71 -22.46
C CYS A 302 -14.23 30.57 -23.28
N GLU A 303 -12.91 30.37 -23.12
CA GLU A 303 -11.88 31.01 -23.95
C GLU A 303 -12.06 30.78 -25.46
N CYS A 304 -12.69 29.67 -25.87
CA CYS A 304 -13.03 29.41 -27.27
C CYS A 304 -14.21 30.25 -27.79
N GLY A 305 -14.81 31.10 -26.94
CA GLY A 305 -15.94 31.97 -27.25
C GLY A 305 -17.32 31.33 -27.07
N THR A 306 -17.40 30.04 -26.76
CA THR A 306 -18.69 29.34 -26.57
C THR A 306 -19.28 29.62 -25.18
N GLU A 307 -20.55 30.03 -25.16
CA GLU A 307 -21.34 30.19 -23.93
C GLU A 307 -21.90 28.84 -23.46
N ASN A 308 -21.88 28.64 -22.14
CA ASN A 308 -22.34 27.45 -21.45
C ASN A 308 -23.17 27.84 -20.22
N ASN A 309 -24.21 27.07 -19.94
CA ASN A 309 -24.99 27.22 -18.71
C ASN A 309 -24.12 26.96 -17.48
N LEU A 310 -24.43 27.59 -16.34
CA LEU A 310 -23.70 27.41 -15.08
C LEU A 310 -23.66 25.96 -14.58
N GLU A 311 -24.66 25.14 -14.94
CA GLU A 311 -24.73 23.72 -14.57
C GLU A 311 -23.71 22.85 -15.32
N ARG A 312 -23.13 23.34 -16.43
CA ARG A 312 -22.13 22.60 -17.19
C ARG A 312 -20.74 22.81 -16.61
N GLU A 313 -20.10 21.72 -16.22
CA GLU A 313 -18.70 21.71 -15.76
C GLU A 313 -17.70 21.94 -16.90
N THR A 314 -18.02 21.50 -18.12
CA THR A 314 -17.14 21.63 -19.29
C THR A 314 -17.83 22.29 -20.49
N CYS A 315 -17.01 22.98 -21.28
CA CYS A 315 -17.44 23.71 -22.46
C CYS A 315 -18.00 22.74 -23.50
N ARG A 316 -19.20 23.03 -24.03
CA ARG A 316 -19.87 22.18 -25.02
C ARG A 316 -19.09 21.99 -26.32
N ALA A 317 -18.25 22.96 -26.68
CA ALA A 317 -17.48 22.96 -27.91
C ALA A 317 -16.08 22.37 -27.74
N CYS A 318 -15.23 22.96 -26.90
CA CYS A 318 -13.82 22.57 -26.76
C CYS A 318 -13.52 21.61 -25.60
N LYS A 319 -14.54 21.23 -24.82
CA LYS A 319 -14.44 20.29 -23.67
C LYS A 319 -13.53 20.72 -22.53
N THR A 320 -13.08 21.97 -22.49
CA THR A 320 -12.34 22.51 -21.35
C THR A 320 -13.27 22.97 -20.24
N ASP A 321 -12.84 22.86 -18.99
CA ASP A 321 -13.51 23.48 -17.84
C ASP A 321 -13.30 25.01 -17.79
N ILE A 322 -13.77 25.66 -16.71
CA ILE A 322 -13.62 27.10 -16.48
C ILE A 322 -12.16 27.55 -16.25
N HIS A 323 -11.25 26.63 -16.01
CA HIS A 323 -9.81 26.85 -15.83
C HIS A 323 -9.02 26.61 -17.13
N GLY A 324 -9.68 26.10 -18.18
CA GLY A 324 -9.07 25.79 -19.47
C GLY A 324 -8.45 24.39 -19.54
N LEU A 325 -8.79 23.49 -18.62
CA LEU A 325 -8.30 22.11 -18.58
C LEU A 325 -9.21 21.17 -19.37
N LYS A 326 -8.63 20.33 -20.24
CA LYS A 326 -9.37 19.35 -21.05
C LYS A 326 -9.66 18.06 -20.29
N ASP A 327 -10.79 17.44 -20.67
CA ASP A 327 -11.12 16.03 -20.40
C ASP A 327 -11.19 15.62 -18.92
N ALA A 328 -11.65 16.53 -18.03
CA ALA A 328 -11.97 16.22 -16.63
C ALA A 328 -10.85 15.50 -15.84
N THR A 329 -9.59 15.61 -16.28
CA THR A 329 -8.44 14.93 -15.66
C THR A 329 -8.27 15.30 -14.19
N ILE A 330 -8.70 16.50 -13.80
CA ILE A 330 -8.80 16.95 -12.41
C ILE A 330 -10.06 17.76 -12.17
N ASN A 331 -10.74 17.52 -11.06
CA ASN A 331 -11.84 18.36 -10.58
C ASN A 331 -11.30 19.39 -9.58
N LEU A 332 -10.80 20.52 -10.08
CA LEU A 332 -10.18 21.57 -9.25
C LEU A 332 -11.13 22.14 -8.20
N LYS A 333 -12.43 22.20 -8.50
CA LYS A 333 -13.44 22.67 -7.55
C LYS A 333 -13.51 21.75 -6.34
N GLU A 334 -13.70 20.45 -6.59
CA GLU A 334 -13.79 19.43 -5.54
C GLU A 334 -12.49 19.34 -4.73
N ILE A 335 -11.33 19.41 -5.39
CA ILE A 335 -10.02 19.42 -4.72
C ILE A 335 -9.92 20.60 -3.75
N LYS A 336 -10.30 21.81 -4.20
CA LYS A 336 -10.26 23.02 -3.35
C LYS A 336 -11.24 22.93 -2.19
N GLU A 337 -12.49 22.55 -2.44
CA GLU A 337 -13.49 22.36 -1.39
C GLU A 337 -13.04 21.32 -0.36
N GLY A 338 -12.47 20.20 -0.81
CA GLY A 338 -11.89 19.17 0.03
C GLY A 338 -10.70 19.65 0.86
N LEU A 339 -9.80 20.46 0.29
CA LEU A 339 -8.68 21.06 1.00
C LEU A 339 -9.14 22.07 2.06
N ILE A 340 -10.13 22.92 1.76
CA ILE A 340 -10.70 23.88 2.71
C ILE A 340 -11.36 23.15 3.88
N PHE A 341 -12.16 22.12 3.59
CA PHE A 341 -12.77 21.30 4.63
C PHE A 341 -11.73 20.60 5.51
N LYS A 342 -10.70 20.02 4.89
CA LYS A 342 -9.57 19.39 5.57
C LYS A 342 -8.83 20.38 6.46
N LEU A 343 -8.55 21.60 5.97
CA LEU A 343 -7.92 22.66 6.74
C LEU A 343 -8.74 23.03 7.99
N ALA A 344 -10.04 23.28 7.82
CA ALA A 344 -10.92 23.64 8.94
C ALA A 344 -10.99 22.53 10.00
N LEU A 345 -10.98 21.26 9.60
CA LEU A 345 -10.91 20.12 10.52
C LEU A 345 -9.58 20.10 11.29
N LEU A 346 -8.45 20.29 10.62
CA LEU A 346 -7.14 20.26 11.27
C LEU A 346 -6.96 21.44 12.23
N GLU A 347 -7.36 22.64 11.82
CA GLU A 347 -7.31 23.84 12.68
C GLU A 347 -8.16 23.65 13.94
N LYS A 348 -9.36 23.09 13.84
CA LYS A 348 -10.24 22.84 14.99
C LYS A 348 -9.69 21.82 16.01
N ASN A 349 -8.83 20.90 15.58
CA ASN A 349 -8.36 19.78 16.42
C ASN A 349 -6.89 19.91 16.85
N PHE A 350 -6.10 20.76 16.22
CA PHE A 350 -4.69 21.02 16.57
C PHE A 350 -4.45 22.41 17.18
N VAL A 351 -5.41 23.33 17.04
CA VAL A 351 -5.43 24.66 17.67
C VAL A 351 -6.58 24.68 18.66
#